data_AF-A0A258DDC3-F1
#
_entry.id   AF-A0A258DDC3-F1
#
_cell.length_a   1.000
_cell.length_b   1.000
_cell.length_c   1.000
_cell.angle_alpha   90.00
_cell.angle_beta   90.00
_cell.angle_gamma   90.00
#
_symmetry.space_group_name_H-M   'P 1'
#
loop_
_entity.id
_entity.type
_entity.pdbx_description
1 polymer ?
#
loop_
_entity_poly.entity_id
_entity_poly.type
_entity_poly.pdbx_seq_one_letter_code
_entity_poly.pdbx_strand_id
1 'polypeptide(L)'
;MTDLPTPAAATPTPTEAAPDYSATLFLPKTDFPMRGGLPKKEPELLERWARTGLRDRLREEGRGRPRFVLHDGPPYANGNIHIGHALNKIL
;
A
#
# COMPACT_ATOMS: atom_id res chain seq x y z
N MET A 1 48.67 -5.27 45.61
CA MET A 1 47.97 -4.05 45.17
C MET A 1 48.97 -3.14 44.46
N THR A 2 49.30 -3.48 43.22
CA THR A 2 49.73 -2.52 42.20
C THR A 2 49.59 -3.21 40.85
N ASP A 3 48.51 -2.87 40.17
CA ASP A 3 48.22 -3.23 38.78
C ASP A 3 49.33 -2.76 37.85
N LEU A 4 49.77 -3.63 36.95
CA LEU A 4 50.50 -3.24 35.75
C LEU A 4 49.47 -2.70 34.75
N PRO A 5 49.61 -1.47 34.21
CA PRO A 5 48.66 -0.97 33.25
C PRO A 5 48.77 -1.75 31.94
N THR A 6 47.69 -2.44 31.57
CA THR A 6 47.45 -3.01 30.24
C THR A 6 47.59 -1.91 29.17
N PRO A 7 48.29 -2.14 28.04
CA PRO A 7 48.32 -1.17 26.95
C PRO A 7 46.91 -1.04 26.36
N ALA A 8 46.34 0.17 26.45
CA ALA A 8 45.07 0.50 25.84
C ALA A 8 45.15 0.27 24.33
N ALA A 9 44.26 -0.58 23.81
CA ALA A 9 44.09 -0.77 22.37
C ALA A 9 43.72 0.58 21.75
N ALA A 10 44.56 1.06 20.83
CA ALA A 10 44.29 2.26 20.06
C ALA A 10 42.96 2.10 19.32
N THR A 11 41.99 2.95 19.65
CA THR A 11 40.75 3.09 18.92
C THR A 11 41.08 3.58 17.51
N PRO A 12 40.60 2.93 16.42
CA PRO A 12 40.84 3.47 15.09
C PRO A 12 40.18 4.85 14.99
N THR A 13 41.02 5.85 14.71
CA THR A 13 40.64 7.23 14.40
C THR A 13 39.57 7.24 13.30
N PRO A 14 38.53 8.10 13.38
CA PRO A 14 37.49 8.13 12.35
C PRO A 14 38.14 8.40 10.99
N THR A 15 37.99 7.44 10.08
CA THR A 15 38.39 7.56 8.69
C THR A 15 37.85 8.87 8.13
N GLU A 16 38.78 9.67 7.61
CA GLU A 16 38.55 10.84 6.79
C GLU A 16 37.33 10.64 5.88
N ALA A 17 36.34 11.54 5.95
CA ALA A 17 35.04 11.39 5.33
C ALA A 17 35.18 11.16 3.81
N ALA A 18 35.02 9.92 3.39
CA ALA A 18 34.98 9.56 1.97
C ALA A 18 33.86 10.38 1.28
N PRO A 19 34.04 10.78 0.01
CA PRO A 19 33.04 11.57 -0.69
C PRO A 19 31.68 10.85 -0.72
N ASP A 20 30.61 11.56 -0.36
CA ASP A 20 29.25 11.04 -0.44
C ASP A 20 28.76 11.07 -1.90
N TYR A 21 28.89 9.93 -2.59
CA TYR A 21 28.43 9.76 -3.96
C TYR A 21 26.90 9.53 -4.06
N SER A 22 26.16 9.44 -2.95
CA SER A 22 24.71 9.18 -3.01
C SER A 22 23.92 10.24 -3.80
N ALA A 23 24.42 11.48 -3.81
CA ALA A 23 23.84 12.60 -4.55
C ALA A 23 24.03 12.54 -6.08
N THR A 24 24.94 11.69 -6.59
CA THR A 24 25.16 11.52 -8.04
C THR A 24 24.23 10.46 -8.65
N LEU A 25 23.49 9.73 -7.81
CA LEU A 25 22.61 8.64 -8.22
C LEU A 25 21.20 9.17 -8.52
N PHE A 26 20.66 8.83 -9.70
CA PHE A 26 19.26 9.10 -10.04
C PHE A 26 18.35 8.00 -9.47
N LEU A 27 18.13 8.04 -8.17
CA LEU A 27 17.28 7.06 -7.48
C LEU A 27 15.78 7.38 -7.66
N PRO A 28 14.91 6.35 -7.79
CA PRO A 28 13.47 6.55 -7.79
C PRO A 28 12.99 7.22 -6.50
N LYS A 29 12.17 8.26 -6.63
CA LYS A 29 11.52 8.95 -5.51
C LYS A 29 10.01 8.86 -5.69
N THR A 30 9.30 8.46 -4.64
CA THR A 30 7.84 8.38 -4.67
C THR A 30 7.29 8.59 -3.27
N ASP A 31 6.18 9.32 -3.20
CA ASP A 31 5.37 9.44 -1.97
C ASP A 31 4.50 8.19 -1.75
N PHE A 32 4.51 7.25 -2.70
CA PHE A 32 3.76 6.00 -2.59
C PHE A 32 4.35 5.13 -1.47
N PRO A 33 3.58 4.85 -0.41
CA PRO A 33 4.11 4.09 0.71
C PRO A 33 4.29 2.62 0.34
N MET A 34 5.42 2.05 0.74
CA MET A 34 5.72 0.63 0.57
C MET A 34 4.67 -0.28 1.24
N ARG A 35 4.06 0.17 2.35
CA ARG A 35 2.97 -0.54 3.03
C ARG A 35 1.62 0.05 2.61
N GLY A 36 0.66 -0.81 2.31
CA GLY A 36 -0.67 -0.39 1.86
C GLY A 36 -1.42 0.46 2.89
N GLY A 37 -1.48 0.02 4.15
CA GLY A 37 -2.31 0.66 5.17
C GLY A 37 -3.81 0.52 4.88
N LEU A 38 -4.20 -0.63 4.29
CA LEU A 38 -5.51 -0.86 3.69
C LEU A 38 -6.71 -0.61 4.63
N PRO A 39 -6.69 -1.05 5.92
CA PRO A 39 -7.84 -0.82 6.80
C PRO A 39 -8.25 0.64 6.97
N LYS A 40 -7.31 1.58 6.78
CA LYS A 40 -7.59 3.03 6.77
C LYS A 40 -7.87 3.56 5.37
N LYS A 41 -7.08 3.15 4.38
CA LYS A 41 -7.19 3.67 3.01
C LYS A 41 -8.45 3.21 2.28
N GLU A 42 -8.89 1.97 2.47
CA GLU A 42 -10.05 1.41 1.75
C GLU A 42 -11.33 2.21 2.03
N PRO A 43 -11.68 2.55 3.29
CA PRO A 43 -12.80 3.45 3.57
C PRO A 43 -12.70 4.81 2.87
N GLU A 44 -11.52 5.44 2.87
CA GLU A 44 -11.29 6.75 2.21
C GLU A 44 -11.50 6.67 0.69
N LEU A 45 -11.10 5.54 0.07
CA LEU A 45 -11.31 5.28 -1.35
C LEU A 45 -12.79 5.09 -1.68
N LEU A 46 -13.52 4.31 -0.88
CA LEU A 46 -14.96 4.11 -1.06
C LEU A 46 -15.74 5.43 -0.95
N GLU A 47 -15.42 6.27 0.03
CA GLU A 47 -16.02 7.60 0.18
C GLU A 47 -15.73 8.50 -1.02
N ARG A 48 -14.48 8.49 -1.51
CA ARG A 48 -14.11 9.22 -2.73
C ARG A 48 -14.92 8.74 -3.94
N TRP A 49 -15.09 7.43 -4.13
CA TRP A 49 -15.88 6.89 -5.25
C TRP A 49 -17.34 7.28 -5.16
N ALA A 50 -17.93 7.26 -3.96
CA ALA A 50 -19.29 7.71 -3.71
C ALA A 50 -19.45 9.20 -4.03
N ARG A 51 -18.59 10.07 -3.48
CA ARG A 51 -18.61 11.52 -3.71
C ARG A 51 -18.43 11.91 -5.17
N THR A 52 -17.62 11.15 -5.90
CA THR A 52 -17.40 11.40 -7.34
C THR A 52 -18.50 10.82 -8.23
N GLY A 53 -19.40 9.99 -7.69
CA GLY A 53 -20.42 9.31 -8.49
C GLY A 53 -19.80 8.34 -9.51
N LEU A 54 -18.70 7.66 -9.14
CA LEU A 54 -17.90 6.86 -10.06
C LEU A 54 -18.73 5.86 -10.86
N ARG A 55 -19.68 5.19 -10.21
CA ARG A 55 -20.59 4.22 -10.86
C ARG A 55 -21.34 4.84 -12.04
N ASP A 56 -21.89 6.03 -11.85
CA ASP A 56 -22.74 6.67 -12.86
C ASP A 56 -21.90 7.18 -14.02
N ARG A 57 -20.69 7.70 -13.73
CA ARG A 57 -19.70 8.07 -14.76
C ARG A 57 -19.28 6.88 -15.61
N LEU A 58 -18.99 5.73 -14.99
CA LEU A 58 -18.64 4.50 -15.72
C LEU A 58 -19.79 4.03 -16.63
N ARG A 59 -21.05 4.23 -16.21
CA ARG A 59 -22.24 3.93 -17.05
C ARG A 59 -22.39 4.91 -18.22
N GLU A 60 -22.08 6.18 -18.00
CA GLU A 60 -22.11 7.20 -19.05
C GLU A 60 -21.01 6.96 -20.10
N GLU A 61 -19.78 6.72 -19.67
CA GLU A 61 -18.66 6.40 -20.57
C GLU A 61 -18.89 5.09 -21.35
N GLY A 62 -19.59 4.14 -20.75
CA GLY A 62 -19.95 2.87 -21.38
C GLY A 62 -21.10 2.95 -22.40
N ARG A 63 -21.70 4.11 -22.66
CA ARG A 63 -22.82 4.25 -23.59
C ARG A 63 -22.44 3.79 -25.00
N GLY A 64 -23.33 3.00 -25.61
CA GLY A 64 -23.13 2.46 -26.97
C GLY A 64 -22.25 1.20 -27.06
N ARG A 65 -21.59 0.78 -25.97
CA ARG A 65 -20.87 -0.51 -25.94
C ARG A 65 -21.86 -1.69 -25.96
N PRO A 66 -21.47 -2.85 -26.49
CA PRO A 66 -22.27 -4.06 -26.38
C PRO A 66 -22.67 -4.33 -24.92
N ARG A 67 -23.95 -4.62 -24.70
CA ARG A 67 -24.49 -4.80 -23.36
C ARG A 67 -23.98 -6.11 -22.77
N PHE A 68 -23.33 -6.02 -21.63
CA PHE A 68 -23.03 -7.16 -20.76
C PHE A 68 -23.94 -7.10 -19.53
N VAL A 69 -24.67 -8.20 -19.26
CA VAL A 69 -25.58 -8.32 -18.12
C VAL A 69 -25.12 -9.47 -17.24
N LEU A 70 -24.65 -9.16 -16.04
CA LEU A 70 -24.32 -10.13 -15.00
C LEU A 70 -25.53 -10.25 -14.06
N HIS A 71 -26.15 -11.43 -14.03
CA HIS A 71 -27.23 -11.73 -13.11
C HIS A 71 -26.65 -12.13 -11.76
N ASP A 72 -26.88 -11.32 -10.73
CA ASP A 72 -26.48 -11.64 -9.38
C ASP A 72 -27.59 -12.38 -8.63
N GLY A 73 -27.23 -13.51 -8.01
CA GLY A 73 -28.17 -14.28 -7.20
C GLY A 73 -28.42 -13.60 -5.85
N PRO A 74 -29.69 -13.40 -5.43
CA PRO A 74 -29.98 -12.80 -4.13
C PRO A 74 -29.49 -13.72 -3.01
N PRO A 75 -28.65 -13.24 -2.07
CA PRO A 75 -28.24 -14.05 -0.92
C PRO A 75 -29.42 -14.21 0.05
N TYR A 76 -29.41 -15.31 0.81
CA TYR A 76 -30.35 -15.46 1.93
C TYR A 76 -30.00 -14.49 3.06
N ALA A 77 -30.99 -13.76 3.58
CA ALA A 77 -30.80 -12.72 4.59
C ALA A 77 -30.81 -13.23 6.05
N ASN A 78 -30.43 -14.50 6.28
CA ASN A 78 -30.64 -15.18 7.56
C ASN A 78 -29.38 -15.36 8.42
N GLY A 79 -28.22 -14.80 8.02
CA GLY A 79 -26.97 -15.00 8.73
C GLY A 79 -25.85 -14.05 8.31
N ASN A 80 -24.72 -14.17 9.01
CA ASN A 80 -23.53 -13.38 8.72
C ASN A 80 -22.90 -13.79 7.38
N ILE A 81 -22.30 -12.81 6.72
CA ILE A 81 -21.47 -13.01 5.53
C ILE A 81 -20.22 -13.80 5.93
N HIS A 82 -19.90 -14.82 5.13
CA HIS A 82 -18.71 -15.66 5.28
C HIS A 82 -17.83 -15.59 4.02
N ILE A 83 -16.63 -16.18 4.06
CA ILE A 83 -15.65 -16.07 2.96
C ILE A 83 -16.21 -16.51 1.60
N GLY A 84 -17.06 -17.53 1.55
CA GLY A 84 -17.76 -17.93 0.32
C GLY A 84 -18.63 -16.83 -0.32
N HIS A 85 -19.24 -15.96 0.49
CA HIS A 85 -19.95 -14.79 -0.04
C HIS A 85 -18.98 -13.79 -0.66
N ALA A 86 -17.84 -13.53 0.00
CA ALA A 86 -16.83 -12.63 -0.55
C ALA A 86 -16.29 -13.17 -1.89
N LEU A 87 -15.99 -14.47 -1.97
CA LEU A 87 -15.55 -15.12 -3.19
C LEU A 87 -16.56 -14.93 -4.33
N ASN A 88 -17.85 -15.16 -4.09
CA ASN A 88 -18.89 -15.01 -5.11
C ASN A 88 -19.08 -13.56 -5.59
N LYS A 89 -18.81 -12.56 -4.76
CA LYS A 89 -18.98 -11.14 -5.14
C LYS A 89 -17.72 -10.51 -5.72
N ILE A 90 -16.56 -11.15 -5.56
CA ILE A 90 -15.29 -10.71 -6.14
C ILE A 90 -15.10 -11.26 -7.57
N LEU A 91 -15.59 -12.46 -7.84
CA LEU A 91 -15.57 -13.10 -9.17
C LEU A 91 -16.75 -12.64 -10.04
#